data_AF-A0A9P8ZVQ5-F1
#
_entry.id   AF-A0A9P8ZVQ5-F1
#
_cell.length_a   1.000
_cell.length_b   1.000
_cell.length_c   1.000
_cell.angle_alpha   90.00
_cell.angle_beta   90.00
_cell.angle_gamma   90.00
#
_symmetry.space_group_name_H-M   'P 1'
#
loop_
_entity.id
_entity.type
_entity.pdbx_description
1 polymer ?
#
loop_
_entity_poly.entity_id
_entity_poly.type
_entity_poly.pdbx_seq_one_letter_code
_entity_poly.pdbx_strand_id
1 'polypeptide(L)'
;MTTHTLRTWTHDLAFKSPHYFYHSGTPAMVCTWLLRWALGRTAPNQARSTVSVSSNHDSPTAISTTPEAEESQEVQEIQETQAPSLGLLPTELILLIAELFTAADAICLALTCKRMYYILHVQDLARRLDANATEILLCRIEKDIVGVSYCVVGQKLAQFTTYTLLRQHLHFHRHMTTKSNGPLHINFGLSRFYFHWCTARLATNYQILGPQHGLPASLLTFTYDHQDKEHGVCWKEVWAAKVVHGELFISCIHTVFHGSADAGTLQTYLNTKGIAICRHLEVGGGRGYRVRVGLPTNLINNTGHYDIGWCRRCETDWETSVESTERGWTVTAKTYHGLGTCRSPHDPKWHAMASRYKPPFREVPRGAVKASWEKV
;
A
#
# COMPACT_ATOMS: atom_id res chain seq x y z
N MET A 1 35.07 -42.16 -19.07
CA MET A 1 35.00 -40.76 -18.62
C MET A 1 34.13 -40.01 -19.61
N THR A 2 32.82 -40.03 -19.35
CA THR A 2 31.79 -39.58 -20.28
C THR A 2 30.60 -39.17 -19.41
N THR A 3 30.45 -37.87 -19.20
CA THR A 3 29.29 -37.30 -18.51
C THR A 3 28.62 -36.31 -19.43
N HIS A 4 27.47 -36.74 -19.95
CA HIS A 4 26.51 -35.95 -20.70
C HIS A 4 25.91 -34.86 -19.81
N THR A 5 25.93 -33.61 -20.30
CA THR A 5 25.15 -32.51 -19.71
C THR A 5 24.02 -32.17 -20.68
N LEU A 6 22.79 -32.49 -20.27
CA LEU A 6 21.55 -32.14 -20.96
C LEU A 6 21.36 -30.62 -20.99
N ARG A 7 21.36 -30.05 -22.20
CA ARG A 7 20.82 -28.71 -22.49
C ARG A 7 19.32 -28.86 -22.75
N THR A 8 18.48 -28.35 -21.87
CA THR A 8 17.05 -28.15 -22.17
C THR A 8 16.82 -26.77 -22.75
N TRP A 9 16.19 -26.77 -23.92
CA TRP A 9 15.74 -25.64 -24.71
C TRP A 9 14.62 -24.87 -24.00
N THR A 10 14.71 -23.53 -24.00
CA THR A 10 13.60 -22.64 -23.69
C THR A 10 12.74 -22.46 -24.93
N HIS A 11 11.52 -23.02 -24.92
CA HIS A 11 10.49 -22.69 -25.89
C HIS A 11 9.81 -21.37 -25.50
N ASP A 12 9.98 -20.35 -26.35
CA ASP A 12 9.00 -19.30 -26.55
C ASP A 12 7.68 -19.93 -27.00
N LEU A 13 6.60 -19.65 -26.28
CA LEU A 13 5.24 -20.00 -26.71
C LEU A 13 4.38 -18.74 -26.79
N ALA A 14 4.34 -18.23 -28.01
CA ALA A 14 3.30 -17.38 -28.54
C ALA A 14 1.90 -17.99 -28.32
N PHE A 15 0.91 -17.11 -28.21
CA PHE A 15 -0.53 -17.41 -28.19
C PHE A 15 -0.89 -18.48 -29.23
N LYS A 16 -1.30 -19.67 -28.78
CA LYS A 16 -2.07 -20.61 -29.58
C LYS A 16 -3.54 -20.57 -29.15
N SER A 17 -4.39 -20.32 -30.14
CA SER A 17 -5.86 -20.35 -30.12
C SER A 17 -6.41 -21.65 -29.51
N PRO A 18 -7.55 -21.62 -28.79
CA PRO A 18 -8.31 -22.82 -28.50
C PRO A 18 -9.55 -22.92 -29.40
N HIS A 19 -9.52 -23.87 -30.33
CA HIS A 19 -10.74 -24.55 -30.79
C HIS A 19 -11.11 -25.65 -29.79
N TYR A 20 -12.43 -25.83 -29.60
CA TYR A 20 -13.14 -26.86 -28.82
C TYR A 20 -13.18 -26.69 -27.30
N PHE A 21 -14.35 -26.26 -26.79
CA PHE A 21 -15.13 -26.93 -25.72
C PHE A 21 -16.52 -26.28 -25.67
N TYR A 22 -17.51 -26.89 -26.33
CA TYR A 22 -18.93 -26.62 -26.10
C TYR A 22 -19.44 -27.71 -25.15
N HIS A 23 -19.51 -27.40 -23.85
CA HIS A 23 -20.44 -28.08 -22.94
C HIS A 23 -20.85 -27.12 -21.82
N SER A 24 -22.13 -27.23 -21.45
CA SER A 24 -22.92 -26.42 -20.52
C SER A 24 -22.25 -26.20 -19.17
N GLY A 25 -21.69 -25.00 -18.95
CA GLY A 25 -21.08 -24.57 -17.69
C GLY A 25 -22.01 -23.78 -16.77
N THR A 26 -22.06 -24.16 -15.50
CA THR A 26 -22.72 -23.42 -14.41
C THR A 26 -22.02 -22.06 -14.14
N PRO A 27 -22.70 -21.07 -13.51
CA PRO A 27 -22.16 -19.71 -13.30
C PRO A 27 -20.79 -19.65 -12.63
N ALA A 28 -20.47 -20.64 -11.79
CA ALA A 28 -19.19 -20.73 -11.10
C ALA A 28 -17.98 -20.78 -12.06
N MET A 29 -18.09 -21.40 -13.24
CA MET A 29 -16.95 -21.62 -14.15
C MET A 29 -16.47 -20.33 -14.83
N VAL A 30 -17.36 -19.38 -15.08
CA VAL A 30 -17.04 -18.11 -15.75
C VAL A 30 -16.25 -17.18 -14.82
N CYS A 31 -16.69 -17.06 -13.56
CA CYS A 31 -15.90 -16.43 -12.51
C CYS A 31 -14.55 -17.15 -12.34
N THR A 32 -14.53 -18.49 -12.40
CA THR A 32 -13.28 -19.26 -12.25
C THR A 32 -12.29 -19.01 -13.39
N TRP A 33 -12.76 -18.81 -14.63
CA TRP A 33 -11.88 -18.55 -15.77
C TRP A 33 -11.24 -17.17 -15.70
N LEU A 34 -12.03 -16.13 -15.40
CA LEU A 34 -11.48 -14.78 -15.21
C LEU A 34 -10.67 -14.64 -13.93
N LEU A 35 -11.02 -15.35 -12.86
CA LEU A 35 -10.15 -15.47 -11.69
C LEU A 35 -8.85 -16.18 -12.06
N ARG A 36 -8.88 -17.24 -12.86
CA ARG A 36 -7.64 -17.90 -13.33
C ARG A 36 -6.81 -17.03 -14.27
N TRP A 37 -7.46 -16.21 -15.09
CA TRP A 37 -6.80 -15.21 -15.94
C TRP A 37 -6.20 -14.08 -15.09
N ALA A 38 -7.00 -13.49 -14.19
CA ALA A 38 -6.62 -12.39 -13.32
C ALA A 38 -5.66 -12.78 -12.18
N LEU A 39 -5.62 -14.03 -11.73
CA LEU A 39 -4.68 -14.52 -10.71
C LEU A 39 -3.36 -15.02 -11.32
N GLY A 40 -3.33 -15.21 -12.66
CA GLY A 40 -2.34 -16.03 -13.34
C GLY A 40 -2.43 -17.50 -12.89
N ARG A 41 -2.12 -18.46 -13.76
CA ARG A 41 -2.18 -19.89 -13.42
C ARG A 41 -1.28 -20.19 -12.20
N THR A 42 -1.87 -20.23 -11.02
CA THR A 42 -1.26 -20.72 -9.79
C THR A 42 -2.09 -21.92 -9.33
N ALA A 43 -1.42 -23.04 -9.11
CA ALA A 43 -2.06 -24.27 -8.67
C ALA A 43 -2.71 -24.04 -7.28
N PRO A 44 -3.88 -24.63 -7.00
CA PRO A 44 -4.55 -24.42 -5.73
C PRO A 44 -3.77 -25.07 -4.59
N ASN A 45 -3.27 -24.27 -3.65
CA ASN A 45 -2.88 -24.73 -2.32
C ASN A 45 -4.12 -24.59 -1.41
N GLN A 46 -4.77 -25.70 -1.09
CA GLN A 46 -5.83 -25.73 -0.09
C GLN A 46 -5.21 -25.65 1.31
N ALA A 47 -5.31 -24.49 1.96
CA ALA A 47 -5.14 -24.37 3.40
C ALA A 47 -6.49 -24.02 4.01
N ARG A 48 -7.09 -24.98 4.72
CA ARG A 48 -8.33 -24.83 5.47
C ARG A 48 -7.97 -24.22 6.83
N SER A 49 -8.43 -23.01 7.12
CA SER A 49 -8.39 -22.45 8.47
C SER A 49 -9.80 -22.02 8.86
N THR A 50 -10.36 -22.73 9.83
CA THR A 50 -11.61 -22.38 10.51
C THR A 50 -11.25 -21.61 11.77
N VAL A 51 -11.61 -20.33 11.83
CA VAL A 51 -11.57 -19.53 13.05
C VAL A 51 -13.01 -19.24 13.45
N SER A 52 -13.42 -19.83 14.57
CA SER A 52 -14.68 -19.52 15.25
C SER A 52 -14.46 -18.35 16.20
N VAL A 53 -15.19 -17.25 16.00
CA VAL A 53 -15.26 -16.13 16.95
C VAL A 53 -16.63 -16.19 17.63
N SER A 54 -16.62 -16.38 18.96
CA SER A 54 -17.81 -16.25 19.80
C SER A 54 -17.95 -14.80 20.26
N SER A 55 -19.09 -14.18 19.97
CA SER A 55 -19.49 -12.88 20.54
C SER A 55 -20.53 -13.09 21.65
N ASN A 56 -20.22 -12.63 22.85
CA ASN A 56 -21.18 -12.55 23.95
C ASN A 56 -22.01 -11.27 23.87
N HIS A 57 -23.28 -11.43 24.25
CA HIS A 57 -24.32 -10.41 24.43
C HIS A 57 -23.99 -9.41 25.54
N ASP A 58 -24.45 -8.17 25.37
CA ASP A 58 -24.93 -7.32 26.47
C ASP A 58 -26.02 -6.33 26.00
N SER A 59 -26.88 -5.98 26.95
CA SER A 59 -28.28 -5.50 26.85
C SER A 59 -28.49 -4.03 26.43
N PRO A 60 -29.70 -3.64 25.97
CA PRO A 60 -30.06 -2.25 25.68
C PRO A 60 -30.72 -1.52 26.87
N THR A 61 -30.45 -0.23 26.99
CA THR A 61 -31.10 0.70 27.94
C THR A 61 -32.16 1.54 27.20
N ALA A 62 -33.36 1.60 27.77
CA ALA A 62 -34.51 2.34 27.27
C ALA A 62 -34.39 3.85 27.50
N ILE A 63 -34.80 4.67 26.51
CA ILE A 63 -35.07 6.09 26.70
C ILE A 63 -36.41 6.46 26.07
N SER A 64 -37.20 7.09 26.94
CA SER A 64 -38.49 7.78 26.85
C SER A 64 -38.85 8.44 25.51
N THR A 65 -40.09 8.21 25.12
CA THR A 65 -40.88 8.88 24.08
C THR A 65 -41.49 10.19 24.58
N THR A 66 -41.54 11.20 23.71
CA THR A 66 -42.42 12.38 23.79
C THR A 66 -43.23 12.49 22.49
N PRO A 67 -44.52 12.84 22.53
CA PRO A 67 -45.37 12.95 21.34
C PRO A 67 -45.35 14.39 20.81
N GLU A 68 -44.97 14.57 19.55
CA GLU A 68 -45.15 15.83 18.82
C GLU A 68 -46.11 15.64 17.64
N ALA A 69 -46.88 16.70 17.45
CA ALA A 69 -48.11 16.84 16.69
C ALA A 69 -48.08 16.32 15.25
N GLU A 70 -49.17 15.64 14.90
CA GLU A 70 -49.58 15.27 13.55
C GLU A 70 -49.88 16.53 12.72
N GLU A 71 -49.01 16.85 11.76
CA GLU A 71 -49.34 17.70 10.62
C GLU A 71 -49.44 16.82 9.39
N SER A 72 -50.67 16.49 9.02
CA SER A 72 -51.01 15.65 7.87
C SER A 72 -50.69 16.36 6.56
N GLN A 73 -49.45 16.21 6.09
CA GLN A 73 -49.11 16.44 4.68
C GLN A 73 -49.32 15.15 3.90
N GLU A 74 -50.37 15.16 3.08
CA GLU A 74 -50.66 14.18 2.05
C GLU A 74 -49.58 14.28 0.95
N VAL A 75 -48.42 13.68 1.23
CA VAL A 75 -47.37 13.44 0.23
C VAL A 75 -47.91 12.38 -0.71
N GLN A 76 -48.42 12.82 -1.86
CA GLN A 76 -48.74 11.92 -2.97
C GLN A 76 -47.51 11.05 -3.27
N GLU A 77 -47.62 9.79 -2.92
CA GLU A 77 -46.68 8.72 -3.23
C GLU A 77 -46.56 8.67 -4.76
N ILE A 78 -45.51 9.30 -5.29
CA ILE A 78 -45.12 9.14 -6.69
C ILE A 78 -44.83 7.65 -6.81
N GLN A 79 -45.76 6.90 -7.38
CA GLN A 79 -45.54 5.51 -7.74
C GLN A 79 -44.33 5.50 -8.68
N GLU A 80 -43.17 5.14 -8.15
CA GLU A 80 -41.97 4.86 -8.92
C GLU A 80 -42.33 3.71 -9.87
N THR A 81 -42.73 4.05 -11.09
CA THR A 81 -42.81 3.09 -12.19
C THR A 81 -41.45 2.44 -12.31
N GLN A 82 -41.33 1.19 -11.85
CA GLN A 82 -40.10 0.43 -11.84
C GLN A 82 -39.54 0.40 -13.26
N ALA A 83 -38.41 1.08 -13.46
CA ALA A 83 -37.72 1.04 -14.74
C ALA A 83 -37.41 -0.43 -15.09
N PRO A 84 -37.57 -0.83 -16.37
CA PRO A 84 -37.29 -2.19 -16.79
C PRO A 84 -35.82 -2.53 -16.45
N SER A 85 -35.62 -3.71 -15.86
CA SER A 85 -34.27 -4.20 -15.54
C SER A 85 -33.40 -4.24 -16.79
N LEU A 86 -32.13 -3.82 -16.67
CA LEU A 86 -31.15 -3.87 -17.76
C LEU A 86 -31.06 -5.26 -18.40
N GLY A 87 -31.29 -6.31 -17.59
CA GLY A 87 -31.31 -7.69 -18.05
C GLY A 87 -32.47 -8.07 -18.97
N LEU A 88 -33.46 -7.19 -19.18
CA LEU A 88 -34.62 -7.39 -20.07
C LEU A 88 -34.50 -6.62 -21.38
N LEU A 89 -33.53 -5.72 -21.53
CA LEU A 89 -33.35 -4.96 -22.76
C LEU A 89 -32.98 -5.88 -23.93
N PRO A 90 -33.39 -5.55 -25.17
CA PRO A 90 -32.86 -6.17 -26.38
C PRO A 90 -31.32 -6.11 -26.44
N THR A 91 -30.71 -7.11 -27.08
CA THR A 91 -29.25 -7.23 -27.19
C THR A 91 -28.63 -5.99 -27.85
N GLU A 92 -29.31 -5.43 -28.84
CA GLU A 92 -28.92 -4.24 -29.59
C GLU A 92 -28.81 -3.02 -28.67
N LEU A 93 -29.79 -2.82 -27.77
CA LEU A 93 -29.75 -1.73 -26.80
C LEU A 93 -28.63 -1.93 -25.77
N ILE A 94 -28.38 -3.17 -25.33
CA ILE A 94 -27.27 -3.48 -24.42
C ILE A 94 -25.93 -3.16 -25.08
N LEU A 95 -25.75 -3.50 -26.36
CA LEU A 95 -24.54 -3.20 -27.11
C LEU A 95 -24.35 -1.69 -27.29
N LEU A 96 -25.41 -0.96 -27.65
CA LEU A 96 -25.38 0.51 -27.73
C LEU A 96 -25.02 1.16 -26.40
N ILE A 97 -25.57 0.67 -25.28
CA ILE A 97 -25.19 1.14 -23.94
C ILE A 97 -23.72 0.83 -23.66
N ALA A 98 -23.25 -0.36 -24.02
CA ALA A 98 -21.87 -0.78 -23.79
C ALA A 98 -20.85 0.00 -24.63
N GLU A 99 -21.23 0.54 -25.78
CA GLU A 99 -20.40 1.46 -26.58
C GLU A 99 -20.15 2.80 -25.86
N LEU A 100 -20.98 3.18 -24.90
CA LEU A 100 -20.78 4.36 -24.06
C LEU A 100 -19.78 4.13 -22.92
N PHE A 101 -19.35 2.88 -22.71
CA PHE A 101 -18.47 2.50 -21.61
C PHE A 101 -17.01 2.45 -22.03
N THR A 102 -16.12 2.72 -21.06
CA THR A 102 -14.71 2.35 -21.23
C THR A 102 -14.59 0.83 -21.32
N ALA A 103 -13.49 0.32 -21.92
CA ALA A 103 -13.27 -1.13 -21.99
C ALA A 103 -13.31 -1.81 -20.61
N ALA A 104 -12.82 -1.15 -19.56
CA ALA A 104 -12.88 -1.65 -18.19
C ALA A 104 -14.31 -1.68 -17.64
N ASP A 105 -15.12 -0.64 -17.90
CA ASP A 105 -16.54 -0.58 -17.52
C ASP A 105 -17.37 -1.64 -18.23
N ALA A 106 -17.17 -1.80 -19.54
CA ALA A 106 -17.85 -2.82 -20.34
C ALA A 106 -17.53 -4.24 -19.84
N ILE A 107 -16.28 -4.50 -19.44
CA ILE A 107 -15.93 -5.77 -18.81
C ILE A 107 -16.57 -5.91 -17.44
N CYS A 108 -16.53 -4.89 -16.57
CA CYS A 108 -17.25 -4.93 -15.29
C CYS A 108 -18.73 -5.29 -15.49
N LEU A 109 -19.41 -4.67 -16.45
CA LEU A 109 -20.80 -5.02 -16.81
C LEU A 109 -20.90 -6.48 -17.30
N ALA A 110 -20.00 -6.91 -18.18
CA ALA A 110 -19.96 -8.29 -18.68
C ALA A 110 -19.79 -9.32 -17.55
N LEU A 111 -19.13 -8.94 -16.44
CA LEU A 111 -18.91 -9.81 -15.28
C LEU A 111 -20.10 -9.90 -14.32
N THR A 112 -21.10 -9.02 -14.44
CA THR A 112 -22.26 -9.00 -13.52
C THR A 112 -23.15 -10.25 -13.67
N CYS A 113 -23.35 -10.75 -14.89
CA CYS A 113 -24.14 -11.96 -15.12
C CYS A 113 -23.77 -12.67 -16.43
N LYS A 114 -24.22 -13.93 -16.56
CA LYS A 114 -23.98 -14.75 -17.76
C LYS A 114 -24.46 -14.09 -19.06
N ARG A 115 -25.63 -13.46 -19.05
CA ARG A 115 -26.20 -12.83 -20.26
C ARG A 115 -25.28 -11.71 -20.76
N MET A 116 -24.85 -10.82 -19.87
CA MET A 116 -23.93 -9.73 -20.23
C MET A 116 -22.57 -10.27 -20.68
N TYR A 117 -22.07 -11.33 -20.04
CA TYR A 117 -20.82 -11.98 -20.43
C TYR A 117 -20.82 -12.43 -21.89
N TYR A 118 -21.91 -13.06 -22.35
CA TYR A 118 -22.04 -13.55 -23.72
C TYR A 118 -22.31 -12.42 -24.71
N ILE A 119 -23.22 -11.49 -24.37
CA ILE A 119 -23.57 -10.36 -25.26
C ILE A 119 -22.34 -9.47 -25.53
N LEU A 120 -21.56 -9.17 -24.50
CA LEU A 120 -20.45 -8.23 -24.60
C LEU A 120 -19.14 -8.86 -25.08
N HIS A 121 -19.12 -10.16 -25.37
CA HIS A 121 -17.94 -10.88 -25.86
C HIS A 121 -16.67 -10.57 -25.05
N VAL A 122 -16.69 -10.83 -23.74
CA VAL A 122 -15.64 -10.35 -22.81
C VAL A 122 -14.21 -10.72 -23.23
N GLN A 123 -14.03 -11.83 -23.95
CA GLN A 123 -12.71 -12.26 -24.44
C GLN A 123 -12.13 -11.29 -25.46
N ASP A 124 -12.97 -10.71 -26.32
CA ASP A 124 -12.57 -9.68 -27.29
C ASP A 124 -12.33 -8.34 -26.60
N LEU A 125 -13.12 -8.00 -25.56
CA LEU A 125 -12.86 -6.81 -24.74
C LEU A 125 -11.53 -6.94 -23.98
N ALA A 126 -11.29 -8.08 -23.32
CA ALA A 126 -10.07 -8.32 -22.55
C ALA A 126 -8.81 -8.29 -23.43
N ARG A 127 -8.89 -8.78 -24.67
CA ARG A 127 -7.80 -8.69 -25.65
C ARG A 127 -7.47 -7.25 -26.07
N ARG A 128 -8.42 -6.32 -25.92
CA ARG A 128 -8.27 -4.90 -26.28
C ARG A 128 -7.84 -4.02 -25.11
N LEU A 129 -7.74 -4.56 -23.89
CA LEU A 129 -7.30 -3.78 -22.75
C LEU A 129 -5.82 -3.41 -22.87
N ASP A 130 -5.54 -2.11 -22.76
CA ASP A 130 -4.20 -1.64 -22.49
C ASP A 130 -3.84 -1.80 -20.99
N ALA A 131 -2.60 -1.45 -20.62
CA ALA A 131 -2.13 -1.59 -19.25
C ALA A 131 -2.91 -0.71 -18.25
N ASN A 132 -3.34 0.49 -18.65
CA ASN A 132 -4.07 1.41 -17.79
C ASN A 132 -5.52 0.92 -17.56
N ALA A 133 -6.19 0.49 -18.62
CA ALA A 133 -7.53 -0.11 -18.53
C ALA A 133 -7.49 -1.42 -17.72
N THR A 134 -6.41 -2.20 -17.84
CA THR A 134 -6.17 -3.40 -17.01
C THR A 134 -6.03 -3.04 -15.53
N GLU A 135 -5.23 -2.02 -15.18
CA GLU A 135 -5.10 -1.54 -13.80
C GLU A 135 -6.46 -1.11 -13.23
N ILE A 136 -7.22 -0.31 -13.98
CA ILE A 136 -8.55 0.16 -13.57
C ILE A 136 -9.49 -1.02 -13.32
N LEU A 137 -9.56 -1.97 -14.25
CA LEU A 137 -10.40 -3.17 -14.12
C LEU A 137 -10.02 -3.97 -12.87
N LEU A 138 -8.74 -4.28 -12.67
CA LEU A 138 -8.28 -5.09 -11.55
C LEU A 138 -8.49 -4.37 -10.21
N CYS A 139 -8.30 -3.04 -10.17
CA CYS A 139 -8.60 -2.24 -8.98
C CYS A 139 -10.08 -2.24 -8.61
N ARG A 140 -10.99 -2.42 -9.58
CA ARG A 140 -12.42 -2.56 -9.31
C ARG A 140 -12.75 -3.95 -8.78
N ILE A 141 -12.27 -4.99 -9.46
CA ILE A 141 -12.48 -6.39 -9.04
C ILE A 141 -11.90 -6.63 -7.63
N GLU A 142 -10.78 -5.99 -7.28
CA GLU A 142 -10.20 -6.05 -5.92
C GLU A 142 -11.20 -5.62 -4.82
N LYS A 143 -12.13 -4.71 -5.11
CA LYS A 143 -13.15 -4.27 -4.15
C LYS A 143 -14.22 -5.32 -3.90
N ASP A 144 -14.47 -6.16 -4.90
CA ASP A 144 -15.56 -7.16 -4.85
C ASP A 144 -15.08 -8.51 -4.32
N ILE A 145 -13.76 -8.74 -4.30
CA ILE A 145 -13.16 -10.03 -3.93
C ILE A 145 -12.27 -9.86 -2.69
N VAL A 146 -12.67 -10.53 -1.61
CA VAL A 146 -11.90 -10.56 -0.36
C VAL A 146 -10.62 -11.39 -0.49
N GLY A 147 -9.58 -11.05 0.29
CA GLY A 147 -8.33 -11.81 0.33
C GLY A 147 -7.45 -11.72 -0.92
N VAL A 148 -7.79 -10.84 -1.88
CA VAL A 148 -6.94 -10.53 -3.03
C VAL A 148 -6.59 -9.05 -3.05
N SER A 149 -5.44 -8.72 -3.63
CA SER A 149 -5.02 -7.34 -3.87
C SER A 149 -4.40 -7.18 -5.25
N TYR A 150 -4.62 -6.03 -5.85
CA TYR A 150 -4.02 -5.69 -7.14
C TYR A 150 -2.50 -5.53 -6.99
N CYS A 151 -1.78 -6.29 -7.81
CA CYS A 151 -0.35 -6.21 -7.97
C CYS A 151 0.01 -5.48 -9.27
N VAL A 152 0.61 -4.29 -9.12
CA VAL A 152 1.04 -3.48 -10.26
C VAL A 152 2.20 -4.10 -11.05
N VAL A 153 3.02 -4.93 -10.41
CA VAL A 153 4.17 -5.59 -11.06
C VAL A 153 3.70 -6.69 -12.00
N GLY A 154 2.78 -7.52 -11.51
CA GLY A 154 2.24 -8.64 -12.26
C GLY A 154 1.03 -8.27 -13.12
N GLN A 155 0.51 -7.04 -12.99
CA GLN A 155 -0.76 -6.59 -13.59
C GLN A 155 -1.86 -7.64 -13.38
N LYS A 156 -2.01 -8.07 -12.12
CA LYS A 156 -2.85 -9.21 -11.74
C LYS A 156 -3.35 -9.08 -10.30
N LEU A 157 -4.41 -9.80 -9.95
CA LEU A 157 -4.83 -9.96 -8.57
C LEU A 157 -3.93 -11.00 -7.90
N ALA A 158 -3.40 -10.68 -6.73
CA ALA A 158 -2.60 -11.58 -5.92
C ALA A 158 -3.34 -11.90 -4.64
N GLN A 159 -3.42 -13.19 -4.29
CA GLN A 159 -3.90 -13.58 -2.98
C GLN A 159 -2.92 -13.08 -1.91
N PHE A 160 -3.45 -12.61 -0.79
CA PHE A 160 -2.63 -12.26 0.35
C PHE A 160 -3.17 -12.93 1.61
N THR A 161 -2.27 -13.27 2.51
CA THR A 161 -2.60 -13.69 3.87
C THR A 161 -1.73 -12.92 4.84
N THR A 162 -2.22 -12.70 6.06
CA THR A 162 -1.44 -12.10 7.14
C THR A 162 -0.11 -12.82 7.36
N TYR A 163 -0.13 -14.16 7.29
CA TYR A 163 1.07 -14.99 7.43
C TYR A 163 2.10 -14.76 6.32
N THR A 164 1.66 -14.75 5.05
CA THR A 164 2.56 -14.53 3.91
C THR A 164 3.23 -13.16 3.94
N LEU A 165 2.66 -12.18 4.65
CA LEU A 165 3.18 -10.82 4.74
C LEU A 165 4.18 -10.64 5.90
N LEU A 166 3.95 -11.30 7.03
CA LEU A 166 4.80 -11.18 8.22
C LEU A 166 6.17 -11.86 8.06
N ARG A 167 6.22 -13.01 7.39
CA ARG A 167 7.49 -13.76 7.27
C ARG A 167 8.39 -13.27 6.14
N GLN A 168 7.77 -12.73 5.11
CA GLN A 168 8.41 -12.48 3.84
C GLN A 168 7.68 -11.29 3.23
N HIS A 169 8.32 -10.13 3.13
CA HIS A 169 7.74 -8.99 2.42
C HIS A 169 7.50 -9.39 0.95
N LEU A 170 6.33 -9.98 0.69
CA LEU A 170 5.80 -10.40 -0.60
C LEU A 170 6.85 -11.09 -1.51
N HIS A 171 7.23 -12.34 -1.24
CA HIS A 171 7.97 -13.18 -2.22
C HIS A 171 7.21 -13.43 -3.53
N PHE A 172 6.02 -12.87 -3.72
CA PHE A 172 5.30 -12.84 -4.99
C PHE A 172 6.14 -12.29 -6.15
N HIS A 173 7.25 -11.61 -5.87
CA HIS A 173 8.09 -10.96 -6.86
C HIS A 173 9.56 -11.38 -6.84
N ARG A 174 9.84 -12.67 -6.61
CA ARG A 174 11.20 -13.23 -6.68
C ARG A 174 11.91 -12.97 -8.04
N HIS A 175 11.19 -12.54 -9.07
CA HIS A 175 11.72 -12.21 -10.40
C HIS A 175 11.17 -10.89 -10.96
N MET A 176 11.36 -9.76 -10.26
CA MET A 176 11.13 -8.45 -10.89
C MET A 176 12.25 -8.14 -11.90
N THR A 177 12.01 -8.42 -13.17
CA THR A 177 12.78 -7.84 -14.27
C THR A 177 12.26 -6.42 -14.53
N THR A 178 12.88 -5.42 -13.90
CA THR A 178 13.09 -4.00 -14.31
C THR A 178 12.05 -3.18 -15.10
N LYS A 179 10.87 -3.68 -15.48
CA LYS A 179 9.98 -3.03 -16.47
C LYS A 179 8.88 -2.13 -15.88
N SER A 180 8.74 -2.02 -14.55
CA SER A 180 7.80 -1.06 -13.98
C SER A 180 8.39 0.35 -14.06
N ASN A 181 7.69 1.28 -14.70
CA ASN A 181 8.10 2.68 -14.87
C ASN A 181 8.08 3.51 -13.57
N GLY A 182 7.96 2.89 -12.39
CA GLY A 182 7.82 3.58 -11.11
C GLY A 182 8.54 2.89 -9.95
N PRO A 183 8.85 3.64 -8.88
CA PRO A 183 9.46 3.09 -7.68
C PRO A 183 8.43 2.27 -6.89
N LEU A 184 8.58 0.95 -6.89
CA LEU A 184 7.67 0.02 -6.20
C LEU A 184 8.01 -0.18 -4.72
N HIS A 185 9.08 0.45 -4.25
CA HIS A 185 9.52 0.41 -2.87
C HIS A 185 10.07 1.77 -2.47
N ILE A 186 9.88 2.11 -1.19
CA ILE A 186 10.55 3.21 -0.53
C ILE A 186 11.76 2.64 0.21
N ASN A 187 12.89 3.31 0.05
CA ASN A 187 14.02 3.19 0.94
C ASN A 187 14.11 4.51 1.73
N PHE A 188 13.93 4.43 3.05
CA PHE A 188 14.00 5.57 3.97
C PHE A 188 15.44 6.03 4.26
N GLY A 189 16.35 5.82 3.31
CA GLY A 189 17.69 6.34 3.32
C GLY A 189 18.74 5.35 3.79
N LEU A 190 19.15 5.45 5.05
CA LEU A 190 20.13 4.55 5.70
C LEU A 190 19.48 3.42 6.48
N SER A 191 18.17 3.50 6.71
CA SER A 191 17.44 2.41 7.34
C SER A 191 17.48 1.17 6.44
N ARG A 192 17.54 0.00 7.07
CA ARG A 192 17.39 -1.29 6.40
C ARG A 192 15.93 -1.59 6.07
N PHE A 193 15.00 -0.74 6.49
CA PHE A 193 13.60 -0.89 6.21
C PHE A 193 13.27 -0.55 4.75
N TYR A 194 12.83 -1.58 4.02
CA TYR A 194 12.27 -1.44 2.69
C TYR A 194 10.76 -1.56 2.75
N PHE A 195 10.06 -0.53 2.28
CA PHE A 195 8.61 -0.51 2.33
C PHE A 195 8.02 -0.61 0.94
N HIS A 196 7.35 -1.73 0.66
CA HIS A 196 6.80 -2.03 -0.66
C HIS A 196 5.42 -1.41 -0.87
N TRP A 197 5.17 -0.93 -2.09
CA TRP A 197 3.89 -0.32 -2.46
C TRP A 197 2.69 -1.24 -2.23
N CYS A 198 2.82 -2.53 -2.57
CA CYS A 198 1.75 -3.50 -2.34
C CYS A 198 1.38 -3.63 -0.85
N THR A 199 2.37 -3.52 0.05
CA THR A 199 2.13 -3.52 1.50
C THR A 199 1.39 -2.26 1.94
N ALA A 200 1.79 -1.10 1.39
CA ALA A 200 1.12 0.18 1.62
C ALA A 200 -0.34 0.15 1.15
N ARG A 201 -0.60 -0.39 -0.04
CA ARG A 201 -1.93 -0.57 -0.60
C ARG A 201 -2.80 -1.42 0.32
N LEU A 202 -2.31 -2.56 0.78
CA LEU A 202 -3.05 -3.43 1.71
C LEU A 202 -3.43 -2.70 3.01
N ALA A 203 -2.55 -1.85 3.54
CA ALA A 203 -2.87 -1.06 4.72
C ALA A 203 -4.02 -0.07 4.46
N THR A 204 -3.98 0.62 3.32
CA THR A 204 -5.07 1.54 2.94
C THR A 204 -6.37 0.82 2.58
N ASN A 205 -6.30 -0.36 1.94
CA ASN A 205 -7.46 -1.17 1.63
C ASN A 205 -8.21 -1.61 2.88
N TYR A 206 -7.50 -1.95 3.96
CA TYR A 206 -8.11 -2.35 5.22
C TYR A 206 -9.07 -1.27 5.75
N GLN A 207 -8.65 -0.01 5.67
CA GLN A 207 -9.45 1.12 6.14
C GLN A 207 -10.59 1.47 5.19
N ILE A 208 -10.33 1.45 3.87
CA ILE A 208 -11.27 1.94 2.86
C ILE A 208 -12.32 0.88 2.48
N LEU A 209 -11.89 -0.37 2.33
CA LEU A 209 -12.70 -1.49 1.84
C LEU A 209 -13.10 -2.46 2.98
N GLY A 210 -12.46 -2.34 4.14
CA GLY A 210 -12.74 -3.13 5.32
C GLY A 210 -11.72 -4.24 5.60
N PRO A 211 -11.81 -4.90 6.78
CA PRO A 211 -10.77 -5.80 7.28
C PRO A 211 -10.41 -6.99 6.40
N GLN A 212 -11.34 -7.43 5.53
CA GLN A 212 -11.15 -8.58 4.65
C GLN A 212 -10.38 -8.25 3.36
N HIS A 213 -10.15 -6.96 3.07
CA HIS A 213 -9.49 -6.48 1.84
C HIS A 213 -8.05 -5.99 2.07
N GLY A 214 -7.55 -6.05 3.31
CA GLY A 214 -6.24 -5.49 3.62
C GLY A 214 -5.63 -5.99 4.92
N LEU A 215 -4.66 -5.23 5.41
CA LEU A 215 -4.04 -5.43 6.72
C LEU A 215 -4.21 -4.20 7.60
N PRO A 216 -4.44 -4.35 8.91
CA PRO A 216 -4.40 -3.20 9.80
C PRO A 216 -2.98 -2.61 9.80
N ALA A 217 -2.90 -1.28 9.73
CA ALA A 217 -1.62 -0.56 9.67
C ALA A 217 -0.73 -0.81 10.92
N SER A 218 -1.32 -1.19 12.05
CA SER A 218 -0.60 -1.58 13.26
C SER A 218 0.36 -2.75 13.04
N LEU A 219 0.10 -3.65 12.09
CA LEU A 219 1.02 -4.74 11.72
C LEU A 219 2.28 -4.28 11.00
N LEU A 220 2.33 -3.02 10.57
CA LEU A 220 3.52 -2.41 9.98
C LEU A 220 4.40 -1.75 11.04
N THR A 221 4.06 -1.89 12.32
CA THR A 221 4.86 -1.44 13.45
C THR A 221 5.93 -2.48 13.76
N PHE A 222 7.19 -2.06 13.83
CA PHE A 222 8.29 -2.94 14.20
C PHE A 222 9.43 -2.15 14.83
N THR A 223 10.32 -2.86 15.51
CA THR A 223 11.51 -2.29 16.13
C THR A 223 12.74 -2.97 15.56
N TYR A 224 13.78 -2.20 15.29
CA TYR A 224 15.07 -2.69 14.81
C TYR A 224 16.17 -2.14 15.70
N ASP A 225 16.97 -3.04 16.27
CA ASP A 225 18.11 -2.70 17.12
C ASP A 225 19.41 -3.19 16.46
N HIS A 226 20.44 -2.36 16.50
CA HIS A 226 21.77 -2.67 15.96
C HIS A 226 22.86 -2.07 16.85
N GLN A 227 23.96 -2.80 17.01
CA GLN A 227 25.13 -2.31 17.74
C GLN A 227 26.31 -2.18 16.78
N ASP A 228 26.86 -0.97 16.67
CA ASP A 228 28.11 -0.70 15.98
C ASP A 228 29.26 -0.93 16.95
N LYS A 229 29.95 -2.07 16.78
CA LYS A 229 31.06 -2.48 17.67
C LYS A 229 32.30 -1.60 17.52
N GLU A 230 32.49 -0.99 16.36
CA GLU A 230 33.66 -0.14 16.07
C GLU A 230 33.60 1.14 16.89
N HIS A 231 32.41 1.73 17.05
CA HIS A 231 32.21 2.98 17.76
C HIS A 231 31.56 2.82 19.14
N GLY A 232 31.19 1.59 19.53
CA GLY A 232 30.47 1.36 20.79
C GLY A 232 29.07 2.00 20.82
N VAL A 233 28.46 2.25 19.66
CA VAL A 233 27.18 2.94 19.52
C VAL A 233 26.04 1.93 19.39
N CYS A 234 24.97 2.15 20.14
CA CYS A 234 23.71 1.42 19.99
C CYS A 234 22.74 2.25 19.15
N TRP A 235 22.17 1.63 18.13
CA TRP A 235 21.20 2.21 17.23
C TRP A 235 19.87 1.48 17.36
N LYS A 236 18.79 2.25 17.55
CA LYS A 236 17.43 1.74 17.62
C LYS A 236 16.52 2.49 16.67
N GLU A 237 15.66 1.77 15.97
CA GLU A 237 14.58 2.32 15.15
C GLU A 237 13.25 1.77 15.64
N VAL A 238 12.28 2.64 15.91
CA VAL A 238 10.91 2.25 16.22
C VAL A 238 10.01 2.82 15.13
N TRP A 239 9.44 1.93 14.33
CA TRP A 239 8.55 2.26 13.23
C TRP A 239 7.11 2.04 13.66
N ALA A 240 6.22 2.96 13.30
CA ALA A 240 4.79 2.83 13.45
C ALA A 240 4.07 3.31 12.19
N ALA A 241 2.89 2.78 11.91
CA ALA A 241 2.07 3.20 10.78
C ALA A 241 0.60 3.33 11.16
N LYS A 242 -0.11 4.20 10.45
CA LYS A 242 -1.57 4.34 10.56
C LYS A 242 -2.17 4.95 9.30
N VAL A 243 -3.47 4.75 9.13
CA VAL A 243 -4.23 5.34 8.02
C VAL A 243 -5.14 6.42 8.58
N VAL A 244 -5.02 7.65 8.08
CA VAL A 244 -5.82 8.81 8.49
C VAL A 244 -6.48 9.37 7.23
N HIS A 245 -7.81 9.49 7.23
CA HIS A 245 -8.59 9.94 6.06
C HIS A 245 -8.26 9.22 4.75
N GLY A 246 -7.99 7.91 4.82
CA GLY A 246 -7.65 7.09 3.65
C GLY A 246 -6.21 7.25 3.13
N GLU A 247 -5.39 8.08 3.77
CA GLU A 247 -3.96 8.19 3.48
C GLU A 247 -3.12 7.42 4.50
N LEU A 248 -2.07 6.74 4.03
CA LEU A 248 -1.11 6.04 4.87
C LEU A 248 -0.04 7.00 5.38
N PHE A 249 0.18 6.97 6.69
CA PHE A 249 1.27 7.66 7.35
C PHE A 249 2.19 6.65 8.04
N ILE A 250 3.48 6.97 8.09
CA ILE A 250 4.51 6.22 8.81
C ILE A 250 5.29 7.19 9.68
N SER A 251 5.57 6.81 10.92
CA SER A 251 6.55 7.50 11.77
C SER A 251 7.73 6.59 12.09
N CYS A 252 8.92 7.17 12.19
CA CYS A 252 10.09 6.48 12.71
C CYS A 252 10.70 7.28 13.87
N ILE A 253 11.14 6.58 14.91
CA ILE A 253 12.00 7.13 15.96
C ILE A 253 13.35 6.45 15.85
N HIS A 254 14.36 7.19 15.40
CA HIS A 254 15.75 6.79 15.45
C HIS A 254 16.34 7.23 16.79
N THR A 255 16.98 6.31 17.50
CA THR A 255 17.69 6.60 18.75
C THR A 255 19.11 6.07 18.62
N VAL A 256 20.08 6.99 18.67
CA VAL A 256 21.50 6.68 18.64
C VAL A 256 22.07 6.96 20.02
N PHE A 257 22.51 5.92 20.70
CA PHE A 257 22.99 5.97 22.06
C PHE A 257 24.47 5.57 22.14
N HIS A 258 25.26 6.33 22.88
CA HIS A 258 26.65 6.00 23.20
C HIS A 258 26.83 6.05 24.72
N GLY A 259 27.18 4.89 25.31
CA GLY A 259 27.21 4.71 26.76
C GLY A 259 28.39 5.36 27.50
N SER A 260 29.31 5.99 26.77
CA SER A 260 30.43 6.73 27.34
C SER A 260 30.12 8.23 27.35
N ALA A 261 30.67 8.94 28.34
CA ALA A 261 30.65 10.40 28.42
C ALA A 261 31.38 11.08 27.24
N ASP A 262 32.13 10.32 26.44
CA ASP A 262 32.81 10.79 25.24
C ASP A 262 31.80 11.13 24.11
N ALA A 263 31.41 12.39 24.05
CA ALA A 263 30.60 12.96 22.98
C ALA A 263 31.34 12.98 21.63
N GLY A 264 32.68 12.98 21.62
CA GLY A 264 33.50 13.08 20.41
C GLY A 264 33.38 11.83 19.54
N THR A 265 33.35 10.66 20.17
CA THR A 265 33.10 9.39 19.46
C THR A 265 31.70 9.36 18.83
N LEU A 266 30.65 9.78 19.57
CA LEU A 266 29.29 9.86 19.03
C LEU A 266 29.18 10.89 17.89
N GLN A 267 29.80 12.06 18.03
CA GLN A 267 29.84 13.08 16.97
C GLN A 267 30.52 12.53 15.72
N THR A 268 31.63 11.82 15.87
CA THR A 268 32.35 11.20 14.76
C THR A 268 31.47 10.17 14.07
N TYR A 269 30.81 9.30 14.84
CA TYR A 269 29.86 8.32 14.32
C TYR A 269 28.75 8.98 13.49
N LEU A 270 28.10 10.02 14.02
CA LEU A 270 27.03 10.75 13.33
C LEU A 270 27.55 11.49 12.08
N ASN A 271 28.78 12.01 12.11
CA ASN A 271 29.40 12.63 10.94
C ASN A 271 29.75 11.62 9.84
N THR A 272 30.06 10.37 10.21
CA THR A 272 30.45 9.31 9.25
C THR A 272 29.26 8.52 8.72
N LYS A 273 28.29 8.20 9.58
CA LYS A 273 27.14 7.34 9.29
C LYS A 273 25.86 8.13 9.08
N GLY A 274 25.62 9.20 9.86
CA GLY A 274 24.41 10.02 9.81
C GLY A 274 23.13 9.32 10.29
N ILE A 275 22.04 10.08 10.39
CA ILE A 275 20.67 9.60 10.62
C ILE A 275 19.82 10.01 9.44
N ALA A 276 19.32 9.03 8.68
CA ALA A 276 18.47 9.32 7.54
C ALA A 276 17.11 9.82 8.02
N ILE A 277 16.73 11.01 7.60
CA ILE A 277 15.39 11.56 7.86
C ILE A 277 14.42 11.10 6.79
N CYS A 278 14.86 11.16 5.53
CA CYS A 278 14.15 10.57 4.40
C CYS A 278 15.16 10.23 3.31
N ARG A 279 14.70 9.84 2.13
CA ARG A 279 15.61 9.61 0.99
C ARG A 279 16.39 10.86 0.58
N HIS A 280 15.86 12.06 0.86
CA HIS A 280 16.41 13.35 0.43
C HIS A 280 17.18 14.10 1.52
N LEU A 281 16.90 13.84 2.80
CA LEU A 281 17.48 14.54 3.95
C LEU A 281 18.19 13.55 4.88
N GLU A 282 19.29 14.00 5.46
CA GLU A 282 20.05 13.25 6.47
C GLU A 282 20.57 14.21 7.53
N VAL A 283 20.61 13.75 8.78
CA VAL A 283 21.22 14.42 9.92
C VAL A 283 22.65 13.91 10.05
N GLY A 284 23.65 14.79 10.00
CA GLY A 284 25.06 14.36 9.90
C GLY A 284 25.39 13.77 8.51
N GLY A 285 26.52 13.06 8.39
CA GLY A 285 26.92 12.37 7.15
C GLY A 285 27.30 13.28 5.98
N GLY A 286 28.20 12.85 5.08
CA GLY A 286 28.60 13.59 3.87
C GLY A 286 28.46 12.80 2.56
N ARG A 287 27.84 11.62 2.59
CA ARG A 287 27.82 10.74 1.42
C ARG A 287 26.63 11.04 0.51
N GLY A 288 26.88 11.78 -0.57
CA GLY A 288 25.97 11.91 -1.71
C GLY A 288 25.09 13.18 -1.72
N TYR A 289 23.95 13.10 -2.40
CA TYR A 289 23.07 14.24 -2.74
C TYR A 289 22.09 14.67 -1.63
N ARG A 290 22.33 14.27 -0.37
CA ARG A 290 21.40 14.56 0.74
C ARG A 290 21.74 15.90 1.38
N VAL A 291 20.71 16.66 1.74
CA VAL A 291 20.89 17.92 2.47
C VAL A 291 21.05 17.59 3.94
N ARG A 292 22.12 18.15 4.55
CA ARG A 292 22.38 18.04 5.97
C ARG A 292 21.35 18.81 6.76
N VAL A 293 20.71 18.13 7.69
CA VAL A 293 19.95 18.72 8.78
C VAL A 293 20.89 18.91 9.96
N GLY A 294 20.87 20.10 10.55
CA GLY A 294 21.87 20.54 11.51
C GLY A 294 21.78 19.77 12.82
N LEU A 295 22.72 18.86 13.05
CA LEU A 295 23.17 18.64 14.42
C LEU A 295 24.14 19.76 14.78
N PRO A 296 24.20 20.17 16.06
CA PRO A 296 25.25 21.06 16.53
C PRO A 296 26.60 20.44 16.18
N THR A 297 27.53 21.27 15.70
CA THR A 297 28.88 20.84 15.30
C THR A 297 29.70 20.34 16.49
N ASN A 298 29.24 20.64 17.71
CA ASN A 298 29.82 20.22 18.97
C ASN A 298 28.71 19.79 19.93
N LEU A 299 28.48 18.48 20.08
CA LEU A 299 27.48 17.93 21.00
C LEU A 299 27.73 18.34 22.46
N ILE A 300 28.99 18.50 22.89
CA ILE A 300 29.37 18.80 24.29
C ILE A 300 28.70 20.08 24.77
N ASN A 301 28.69 21.11 23.94
CA ASN A 301 28.15 22.43 24.30
C ASN A 301 26.64 22.56 24.03
N ASN A 302 25.99 21.49 23.57
CA ASN A 302 24.62 21.54 23.05
C ASN A 302 23.73 20.44 23.64
N THR A 303 23.96 20.09 24.92
CA THR A 303 23.01 19.30 25.69
C THR A 303 21.66 20.01 25.73
N GLY A 304 20.57 19.30 25.43
CA GLY A 304 19.24 19.89 25.33
C GLY A 304 18.95 20.56 23.98
N HIS A 305 19.81 20.37 22.98
CA HIS A 305 19.51 20.82 21.62
C HIS A 305 18.24 20.15 21.11
N TYR A 306 17.37 20.95 20.52
CA TYR A 306 16.15 20.53 19.84
C TYR A 306 16.02 21.32 18.54
N ASP A 307 15.75 20.62 17.46
CA ASP A 307 15.50 21.23 16.15
C ASP A 307 14.33 20.52 15.46
N ILE A 308 13.63 21.26 14.60
CA ILE A 308 12.49 20.78 13.83
C ILE A 308 12.59 21.27 12.40
N GLY A 309 12.07 20.46 11.48
CA GLY A 309 11.97 20.90 10.10
C GLY A 309 11.20 19.94 9.23
N TRP A 310 11.32 20.15 7.92
CA TRP A 310 10.61 19.34 6.95
C TRP A 310 11.36 19.25 5.61
N CYS A 311 11.08 18.18 4.87
CA CYS A 311 11.59 17.99 3.53
C CYS A 311 10.70 18.68 2.49
N ARG A 312 11.24 19.65 1.75
CA ARG A 312 10.51 20.31 0.65
C ARG A 312 10.22 19.43 -0.58
N ARG A 313 10.67 18.17 -0.59
CA ARG A 313 10.48 17.24 -1.72
C ARG A 313 9.39 16.22 -1.45
N CYS A 314 9.44 15.54 -0.30
CA CYS A 314 8.46 14.52 0.09
C CYS A 314 7.65 14.89 1.34
N GLU A 315 7.70 16.15 1.76
CA GLU A 315 6.89 16.70 2.86
C GLU A 315 7.12 16.00 4.22
N THR A 316 8.22 15.23 4.35
CA THR A 316 8.56 14.56 5.61
C THR A 316 8.87 15.59 6.67
N ASP A 317 8.07 15.65 7.73
CA ASP A 317 8.37 16.41 8.93
C ASP A 317 9.33 15.63 9.81
N TRP A 318 10.19 16.34 10.55
CA TRP A 318 11.15 15.73 11.45
C TRP A 318 11.44 16.59 12.66
N GLU A 319 11.90 15.94 13.71
CA GLU A 319 12.39 16.53 14.95
C GLU A 319 13.66 15.83 15.38
N THR A 320 14.61 16.57 15.91
CA THR A 320 15.83 16.02 16.49
C THR A 320 16.06 16.56 17.88
N SER A 321 16.49 15.70 18.81
CA SER A 321 16.93 16.10 20.14
C SER A 321 18.28 15.47 20.50
N VAL A 322 19.07 16.19 21.30
CA VAL A 322 20.33 15.72 21.88
C VAL A 322 20.24 15.81 23.39
N GLU A 323 20.42 14.68 24.05
CA GLU A 323 20.37 14.56 25.49
C GLU A 323 21.68 13.95 26.01
N SER A 324 22.18 14.49 27.11
CA SER A 324 23.29 13.91 27.88
C SER A 324 22.79 13.51 29.24
N THR A 325 23.15 12.31 29.66
CA THR A 325 22.79 11.73 30.95
C THR A 325 24.06 11.19 31.61
N GLU A 326 23.98 10.82 32.89
CA GLU A 326 25.07 10.09 33.57
C GLU A 326 25.46 8.79 32.84
N ARG A 327 24.55 8.23 32.03
CA ARG A 327 24.75 7.00 31.27
C ARG A 327 25.35 7.24 29.88
N GLY A 328 25.62 8.49 29.50
CA GLY A 328 26.16 8.86 28.20
C GLY A 328 25.20 9.70 27.36
N TRP A 329 25.40 9.66 26.05
CA TRP A 329 24.75 10.57 25.10
C TRP A 329 23.69 9.87 24.25
N THR A 330 22.58 10.55 24.03
CA THR A 330 21.48 10.08 23.18
C THR A 330 21.14 11.14 22.14
N VAL A 331 21.12 10.76 20.88
CA VAL A 331 20.55 11.56 19.80
C VAL A 331 19.29 10.86 19.30
N THR A 332 18.17 11.58 19.36
CA THR A 332 16.88 11.07 18.88
C THR A 332 16.47 11.86 17.65
N ALA A 333 16.08 11.17 16.58
CA ALA A 333 15.43 11.78 15.42
C ALA A 333 14.06 11.13 15.21
N LYS A 334 13.00 11.94 15.25
CA LYS A 334 11.64 11.51 14.93
C LYS A 334 11.29 11.99 13.53
N THR A 335 10.70 11.12 12.72
CA THR A 335 10.28 11.44 11.36
C THR A 335 8.83 11.07 11.14
N TYR A 336 8.14 11.85 10.32
CA TYR A 336 6.74 11.64 9.96
C TYR A 336 6.59 11.72 8.44
N HIS A 337 6.06 10.65 7.85
CA HIS A 337 5.97 10.46 6.41
C HIS A 337 4.50 10.31 5.98
N GLY A 338 4.05 11.16 5.06
CA GLY A 338 2.76 10.99 4.38
C GLY A 338 2.98 10.27 3.06
N LEU A 339 2.51 9.03 2.95
CA LEU A 339 2.71 8.19 1.76
C LEU A 339 1.54 8.29 0.75
N GLY A 340 0.50 9.06 1.09
CA GLY A 340 -0.68 9.26 0.26
C GLY A 340 -1.65 8.09 0.32
N THR A 341 -2.50 8.00 -0.68
CA THR A 341 -3.59 7.01 -0.74
C THR A 341 -3.10 5.59 -1.02
N CYS A 342 -1.87 5.45 -1.54
CA CYS A 342 -1.27 4.18 -1.94
C CYS A 342 -2.14 3.36 -2.92
N ARG A 343 -3.07 4.02 -3.63
CA ARG A 343 -3.97 3.39 -4.62
C ARG A 343 -3.35 3.27 -6.00
N SER A 344 -2.25 3.96 -6.27
CA SER A 344 -1.43 3.80 -7.47
C SER A 344 0.03 4.00 -7.09
N PRO A 345 1.01 3.30 -7.71
CA PRO A 345 2.43 3.63 -7.52
C PRO A 345 2.79 5.00 -8.14
N HIS A 346 1.87 5.59 -8.90
CA HIS A 346 1.95 6.94 -9.44
C HIS A 346 1.35 8.00 -8.50
N ASP A 347 0.91 7.62 -7.29
CA ASP A 347 0.50 8.59 -6.27
C ASP A 347 1.65 9.61 -6.05
N PRO A 348 1.39 10.93 -6.16
CA PRO A 348 2.44 11.93 -6.07
C PRO A 348 3.23 11.89 -4.76
N LYS A 349 2.58 11.60 -3.62
CA LYS A 349 3.25 11.50 -2.32
C LYS A 349 4.15 10.26 -2.25
N TRP A 350 3.62 9.12 -2.72
CA TRP A 350 4.40 7.88 -2.85
C TRP A 350 5.63 8.11 -3.74
N HIS A 351 5.41 8.67 -4.93
CA HIS A 351 6.47 8.87 -5.93
C HIS A 351 7.53 9.87 -5.44
N ALA A 352 7.12 10.95 -4.78
CA ALA A 352 8.02 11.92 -4.16
C ALA A 352 8.95 11.24 -3.15
N MET A 353 8.41 10.41 -2.26
CA MET A 353 9.20 9.64 -1.29
C MET A 353 10.11 8.60 -1.96
N ALA A 354 9.54 7.84 -2.88
CA ALA A 354 10.15 6.64 -3.41
C ALA A 354 11.16 6.93 -4.54
N SER A 355 11.20 8.14 -5.10
CA SER A 355 12.12 8.52 -6.18
C SER A 355 12.93 9.78 -5.86
N ARG A 356 13.79 10.18 -6.81
CA ARG A 356 14.45 11.49 -6.80
C ARG A 356 13.63 12.57 -7.53
N TYR A 357 12.43 12.22 -8.00
CA TYR A 357 11.53 13.15 -8.66
C TYR A 357 11.20 14.30 -7.73
N LYS A 358 11.26 15.52 -8.28
CA LYS A 358 10.80 16.73 -7.60
C LYS A 358 9.38 16.98 -8.13
N PRO A 359 8.33 16.68 -7.37
CA PRO A 359 6.98 17.00 -7.81
C PRO A 359 6.83 18.50 -8.05
N PRO A 360 5.88 18.92 -8.91
CA PRO A 360 5.50 20.32 -9.01
C PRO A 360 5.20 20.83 -7.61
N PHE A 361 5.82 21.96 -7.25
CA PHE A 361 5.83 22.48 -5.90
C PHE A 361 4.41 22.74 -5.43
N ARG A 362 3.97 22.04 -4.39
CA ARG A 362 2.81 22.41 -3.59
C ARG A 362 3.33 23.00 -2.29
N GLU A 363 2.86 24.20 -1.96
CA GLU A 363 3.12 24.77 -0.64
C GLU A 363 2.30 23.99 0.39
N VAL A 364 2.93 22.97 0.97
CA VAL A 364 2.39 22.29 2.15
C VAL A 364 2.93 23.00 3.40
N PRO A 365 2.07 23.40 4.35
CA PRO A 365 2.51 24.01 5.59
C PRO A 365 3.53 23.13 6.32
N ARG A 366 4.53 23.75 6.93
CA ARG A 366 5.52 23.05 7.77
C ARG A 366 4.78 22.32 8.90
N GLY A 367 5.14 21.07 9.20
CA GLY A 367 4.49 20.32 10.27
C GLY A 367 3.13 19.72 9.91
N ALA A 368 2.65 19.87 8.66
CA ALA A 368 1.33 19.37 8.28
C ALA A 368 1.23 17.83 8.32
N VAL A 369 2.31 17.11 8.01
CA VAL A 369 2.33 15.64 8.06
C VAL A 369 2.35 15.18 9.51
N LYS A 370 3.16 15.81 10.37
CA LYS A 370 3.15 15.56 11.81
C LYS A 370 1.79 15.86 12.43
N ALA A 371 1.19 17.01 12.13
CA ALA A 371 -0.12 17.37 12.65
C ALA A 371 -1.21 16.39 12.20
N SER A 372 -1.15 15.92 10.95
CA SER A 372 -2.07 14.88 10.44
C SER A 372 -1.83 13.53 11.10
N TRP A 373 -0.57 13.21 11.41
CA TRP A 373 -0.25 12.07 12.25
C TRP A 373 -0.89 12.25 13.63
N GLU A 374 -0.75 13.36 14.33
CA GLU A 374 -1.23 13.48 15.71
C GLU A 374 -2.76 13.53 15.90
N LYS A 375 -3.55 13.68 14.83
CA LYS A 375 -5.03 13.80 14.86
C LYS A 375 -5.82 12.50 15.15
N VAL A 376 -5.32 11.59 15.97
CA VAL A 376 -5.99 10.29 16.23
C VAL A 376 -6.42 10.17 17.68
#